data_AF-M3GTN3-F1
#
_entry.id   AF-M3GTN3-F1
#
_cell.length_a   1.000
_cell.length_b   1.000
_cell.length_c   1.000
_cell.angle_alpha   90.00
_cell.angle_beta   90.00
_cell.angle_gamma   90.00
#
_symmetry.space_group_name_H-M   'P 1'
#
loop_
_entity.id
_entity.type
_entity.pdbx_description
1 polymer ?
#
loop_
_entity_poly.entity_id
_entity_poly.type
_entity_poly.pdbx_seq_one_letter_code
_entity_poly.pdbx_strand_id
1 'polypeptide(L)'
;MARVLGVSRSGYYKYLNRHKDRSVAPELTNFLQEKWLKSRKNYGFKRLFQEVKKSNLPYGARKVRKAMKHCKISGKQRKQFRPLTTNSKHGGRIAPDLVQRKFHPNEQNRTEFGCLMLHSFGLRLVGVISV
;
A
#
# COMPACT_ATOMS: atom_id res chain seq x y z
N MET A 1 -14.07 -21.27 -45.83
CA MET A 1 -13.70 -22.54 -45.16
C MET A 1 -14.89 -23.25 -44.50
N ALA A 2 -15.54 -22.70 -43.45
CA ALA A 2 -16.64 -23.40 -42.76
C ALA A 2 -17.79 -23.88 -43.68
N ARG A 3 -18.25 -23.04 -44.61
CA ARG A 3 -19.29 -23.39 -45.61
C ARG A 3 -18.84 -24.49 -46.59
N VAL A 4 -17.56 -24.51 -46.93
CA VAL A 4 -16.97 -25.52 -47.85
C VAL A 4 -16.89 -26.89 -47.18
N LEU A 5 -16.67 -26.91 -45.87
CA LEU A 5 -16.56 -28.14 -45.07
C LEU A 5 -17.89 -28.61 -44.48
N GLY A 6 -19.02 -27.96 -44.79
CA GLY A 6 -20.34 -28.33 -44.26
C GLY A 6 -20.52 -28.15 -42.74
N VAL A 7 -19.63 -27.43 -42.06
CA VAL A 7 -19.68 -27.24 -40.60
C VAL A 7 -20.19 -25.86 -40.21
N SER A 8 -20.75 -25.76 -39.00
CA SER A 8 -21.15 -24.46 -38.45
C SER A 8 -19.94 -23.54 -38.29
N ARG A 9 -20.13 -22.24 -38.55
CA ARG A 9 -19.08 -21.22 -38.40
C ARG A 9 -18.50 -21.21 -36.97
N SER A 10 -19.36 -21.38 -35.97
CA SER A 10 -18.96 -21.45 -34.56
C SER A 10 -18.15 -22.71 -34.24
N GLY A 11 -18.52 -23.87 -34.81
CA GLY A 11 -17.77 -25.13 -34.69
C GLY A 11 -16.38 -25.04 -35.30
N TYR A 12 -16.27 -24.46 -36.50
CA TYR A 12 -14.99 -24.26 -37.20
C TYR A 12 -14.00 -23.42 -36.38
N TYR A 13 -14.43 -22.26 -35.85
CA TYR A 13 -13.55 -21.44 -35.02
C TYR A 13 -13.27 -22.06 -33.65
N LYS A 14 -14.20 -22.82 -33.05
CA LYS A 14 -13.94 -23.58 -31.83
C LYS A 14 -12.82 -24.60 -32.06
N TYR A 15 -12.88 -25.36 -33.15
CA TYR A 15 -11.84 -26.32 -33.53
C TYR A 15 -10.47 -25.64 -33.71
N LEU A 16 -10.40 -24.57 -34.51
CA LEU A 16 -9.16 -23.79 -34.68
C LEU A 16 -8.59 -23.25 -33.36
N ASN A 17 -9.45 -22.86 -32.42
CA ASN A 17 -9.02 -22.33 -31.13
C ASN A 17 -8.61 -23.41 -30.11
N ARG A 18 -8.87 -24.70 -30.37
CA ARG A 18 -8.37 -25.81 -29.53
C ARG A 18 -6.87 -26.03 -29.71
N HIS A 19 -6.38 -25.92 -30.94
CA HIS A 19 -4.98 -26.15 -31.30
C HIS A 19 -4.07 -24.93 -31.17
N LYS A 20 -4.62 -23.75 -30.82
CA LYS A 20 -3.77 -22.60 -30.53
C LYS A 20 -3.10 -22.81 -29.18
N ASP A 21 -1.79 -22.96 -29.20
CA ASP A 21 -0.97 -22.96 -27.99
C ASP A 21 -1.25 -21.70 -27.20
N ARG A 22 -2.01 -21.88 -26.11
CA ARG A 22 -2.27 -20.83 -25.13
C ARG A 22 -1.08 -20.70 -24.17
N SER A 23 0.01 -21.43 -24.42
CA SER A 23 1.21 -21.35 -23.61
C SER A 23 1.71 -19.91 -23.56
N VAL A 24 2.14 -19.51 -22.37
CA VAL A 24 2.77 -18.20 -22.21
C VAL A 24 4.18 -18.33 -22.76
N ALA A 25 4.61 -17.39 -23.59
CA ALA A 25 5.97 -17.39 -24.12
C ALA A 25 6.99 -17.41 -22.96
N PRO A 26 7.92 -18.38 -22.92
CA PRO A 26 8.87 -18.53 -21.82
C PRO A 26 9.80 -17.32 -21.69
N GLU A 27 10.13 -16.67 -22.81
CA GLU A 27 10.89 -15.42 -22.85
C GLU A 27 10.23 -14.32 -22.02
N LEU A 28 8.91 -14.15 -22.17
CA LEU A 28 8.16 -13.14 -21.43
C LEU A 28 8.12 -13.46 -19.94
N THR A 29 7.95 -14.74 -19.57
CA THR A 29 7.93 -15.13 -18.15
C THR A 29 9.29 -14.89 -17.49
N ASN A 30 10.38 -15.22 -18.18
CA ASN A 30 11.73 -15.03 -17.67
C ASN A 30 12.05 -13.54 -17.51
N PHE A 31 11.74 -12.72 -18.52
CA PHE A 31 11.91 -11.27 -18.46
C PHE A 31 11.14 -10.65 -17.29
N LEU A 32 9.88 -11.04 -17.09
CA LEU A 32 9.05 -10.52 -16.00
C LEU A 32 9.59 -10.94 -14.62
N GLN A 33 10.03 -12.19 -14.47
CA GLN A 33 10.61 -12.67 -13.22
C GLN A 33 11.91 -11.93 -12.89
N GLU A 34 12.81 -11.78 -13.85
CA GLU A 34 14.08 -11.07 -13.69
C GLU A 34 13.85 -9.63 -13.22
N LYS A 35 12.98 -8.88 -13.92
CA LYS A 35 12.66 -7.49 -13.56
C LYS A 35 11.97 -7.40 -12.21
N TRP A 36 11.09 -8.34 -11.89
CA TRP A 36 10.40 -8.37 -10.60
C TRP A 36 11.38 -8.64 -9.45
N LEU A 37 12.31 -9.58 -9.60
CA LEU A 37 13.36 -9.88 -8.63
C LEU A 37 14.31 -8.69 -8.44
N LYS A 38 14.77 -8.07 -9.54
CA LYS A 38 15.58 -6.84 -9.48
C LYS A 38 14.88 -5.71 -8.73
N SER A 39 13.55 -5.62 -8.84
CA SER A 39 12.74 -4.62 -8.13
C SER A 39 12.43 -4.96 -6.66
N ARG A 40 13.09 -5.99 -6.08
CA ARG A 40 12.78 -6.52 -4.73
C ARG A 40 11.31 -6.88 -4.56
N LYS A 41 10.70 -7.45 -5.61
CA LYS A 41 9.29 -7.86 -5.65
C LYS A 41 8.28 -6.72 -5.47
N ASN A 42 8.70 -5.48 -5.67
CA ASN A 42 7.84 -4.30 -5.47
C ASN A 42 6.95 -4.02 -6.69
N TYR A 43 7.42 -4.32 -7.91
CA TYR A 43 6.71 -3.94 -9.12
C TYR A 43 5.43 -4.76 -9.35
N GLY A 44 4.34 -4.05 -9.61
CA GLY A 44 3.08 -4.62 -10.08
C GLY A 44 2.88 -4.47 -11.60
N PHE A 45 1.67 -4.75 -12.07
CA PHE A 45 1.34 -4.78 -13.51
C PHE A 45 1.74 -3.50 -14.25
N LYS A 46 1.39 -2.32 -13.73
CA LYS A 46 1.66 -1.04 -14.41
C LYS A 46 3.15 -0.84 -14.68
N ARG A 47 4.00 -1.09 -13.67
CA ARG A 47 5.46 -0.91 -13.77
C ARG A 47 6.10 -1.97 -14.66
N LEU A 48 5.70 -3.24 -14.50
CA LEU A 48 6.21 -4.33 -15.34
C LEU A 48 5.78 -4.17 -16.81
N PHE A 49 4.55 -3.72 -17.06
CA PHE A 49 4.08 -3.45 -18.42
C PHE A 49 4.85 -2.31 -19.09
N GLN A 50 5.22 -1.27 -18.33
CA GLN A 50 6.11 -0.22 -18.82
C GLN A 50 7.50 -0.76 -19.16
N GLU A 51 8.08 -1.64 -18.33
CA GLU A 51 9.36 -2.29 -18.65
C GLU A 51 9.27 -3.13 -19.94
N VAL A 52 8.20 -3.89 -20.13
CA VAL A 52 7.96 -4.65 -21.37
C VAL A 52 7.90 -3.72 -22.59
N LYS A 53 7.26 -2.55 -22.46
CA LYS A 53 7.18 -1.55 -23.52
C LYS A 53 8.52 -0.86 -23.80
N LYS A 54 9.29 -0.54 -22.76
CA LYS A 54 10.65 0.01 -22.90
C LYS A 54 11.60 -0.95 -23.60
N SER A 55 11.43 -2.25 -23.37
CA SER A 55 12.21 -3.30 -24.02
C SER A 55 11.69 -3.66 -25.43
N ASN A 56 10.77 -2.86 -26.00
CA ASN A 56 10.20 -3.05 -27.34
C ASN A 56 9.63 -4.45 -27.62
N LEU A 57 9.17 -5.14 -26.58
CA LEU A 57 8.61 -6.49 -26.74
C LEU A 57 7.19 -6.43 -27.35
N PRO A 58 6.84 -7.33 -28.30
CA PRO A 58 5.56 -7.33 -29.01
C PRO A 58 4.40 -7.91 -28.18
N TYR A 59 4.46 -7.79 -26.85
CA TYR A 59 3.47 -8.36 -25.94
C TYR A 59 2.44 -7.32 -25.46
N GLY A 60 1.17 -7.60 -25.70
CA GLY A 60 0.05 -6.80 -25.22
C GLY A 60 -0.29 -7.05 -23.73
N ALA A 61 -1.08 -6.15 -23.14
CA ALA A 61 -1.47 -6.18 -21.72
C ALA A 61 -2.05 -7.53 -21.27
N ARG A 62 -2.88 -8.17 -22.11
CA ARG A 62 -3.49 -9.47 -21.81
C ARG A 62 -2.44 -10.58 -21.66
N LYS A 63 -1.47 -10.64 -22.57
CA LYS A 63 -0.38 -11.64 -22.52
C LYS A 63 0.48 -11.42 -21.28
N VAL A 64 0.82 -10.17 -20.97
CA VAL A 64 1.60 -9.79 -19.78
C VAL A 64 0.86 -10.18 -18.49
N ARG A 65 -0.44 -9.88 -18.35
CA ARG A 65 -1.22 -10.30 -17.17
C ARG A 65 -1.27 -11.82 -17.02
N LYS A 66 -1.42 -12.55 -18.13
CA LYS A 66 -1.43 -14.01 -18.11
C LYS A 66 -0.07 -14.56 -17.66
N ALA A 67 1.02 -13.98 -18.17
CA ALA A 67 2.37 -14.33 -17.75
C ALA A 67 2.62 -14.04 -16.26
N MET A 68 2.20 -12.87 -15.78
CA MET A 68 2.28 -12.53 -14.35
C MET A 68 1.51 -13.52 -13.48
N LYS A 69 0.29 -13.93 -13.90
CA LYS A 69 -0.50 -14.94 -13.20
C LYS A 69 0.20 -16.30 -13.17
N HIS A 70 0.81 -16.71 -14.28
CA HIS A 70 1.58 -17.95 -14.38
C HIS A 70 2.79 -17.94 -13.43
N CYS A 71 3.52 -16.82 -13.38
CA CYS A 71 4.68 -16.63 -12.51
C CYS A 71 4.32 -16.29 -11.05
N LYS A 72 3.03 -16.22 -10.69
CA LYS A 72 2.54 -15.78 -9.37
C LYS A 72 3.11 -14.41 -8.93
N ILE A 73 3.29 -13.50 -9.88
CA ILE A 73 3.84 -12.16 -9.63
C ILE A 73 2.71 -11.21 -9.23
N SER A 74 2.83 -10.63 -8.03
CA SER A 74 1.98 -9.54 -7.54
C SER A 74 2.82 -8.35 -7.10
N GLY A 75 2.30 -7.14 -7.34
CA GLY A 75 2.94 -5.92 -6.84
C GLY A 75 2.74 -5.76 -5.34
N LYS A 76 3.74 -5.25 -4.64
CA LYS A 76 3.61 -4.96 -3.20
C LYS A 76 2.81 -3.67 -3.03
N GLN A 77 1.65 -3.75 -2.39
CA GLN A 77 0.91 -2.57 -1.97
C GLN A 77 1.50 -2.04 -0.66
N ARG A 78 1.72 -0.73 -0.57
CA ARG A 78 2.11 -0.10 0.70
C ARG A 78 0.93 -0.23 1.66
N LYS A 79 1.14 -0.83 2.82
CA LYS A 79 0.15 -0.80 3.91
C LYS A 79 -0.06 0.66 4.30
N GLN A 80 -1.31 1.12 4.38
CA GLN A 80 -1.59 2.46 4.90
C GLN A 80 -0.99 2.55 6.30
N PHE A 81 -0.22 3.62 6.54
CA PHE A 81 0.28 3.91 7.87
C PHE A 81 -0.92 4.32 8.72
N ARG A 82 -1.26 3.49 9.72
CA ARG A 82 -2.25 3.84 10.73
C ARG A 82 -1.46 4.33 11.94
N PRO A 83 -1.40 5.65 12.20
CA PRO A 83 -0.80 6.14 13.42
C PRO A 83 -1.58 5.57 14.59
N LEU A 84 -0.91 4.82 15.46
CA LEU A 84 -1.40 4.50 16.79
C LEU A 84 -1.02 5.67 17.71
N THR A 85 -1.45 6.88 17.35
CA THR A 85 -1.29 8.05 18.21
C THR A 85 -2.28 7.90 19.35
N THR A 86 -1.76 7.99 20.57
CA THR A 86 -2.45 7.76 21.85
C THR A 86 -2.36 6.31 22.34
N ASN A 87 -1.20 5.96 22.90
CA ASN A 87 -1.15 4.91 23.93
C ASN A 87 -1.65 5.54 25.24
N SER A 88 -2.97 5.67 25.41
CA SER A 88 -3.60 6.15 26.66
C SER A 88 -3.43 5.18 27.84
N LYS A 89 -2.75 4.04 27.63
CA LYS A 89 -2.38 3.07 28.66
C LYS A 89 -0.87 3.09 28.90
N HIS A 90 -0.31 4.27 29.17
CA HIS A 90 1.05 4.37 29.70
C HIS A 90 1.01 4.59 31.20
N GLY A 91 1.89 3.92 31.95
CA GLY A 91 2.02 4.09 33.40
C GLY A 91 2.68 5.41 33.84
N GLY A 92 2.99 6.31 32.90
CA GLY A 92 3.49 7.65 33.20
C GLY A 92 2.41 8.56 33.77
N ARG A 93 2.81 9.61 34.51
CA ARG A 93 1.90 10.62 35.04
C ARG A 93 1.16 11.31 33.89
N ILE A 94 -0.11 10.96 33.71
CA ILE A 94 -1.04 11.72 32.88
C ILE A 94 -1.32 13.02 33.64
N ALA A 95 -1.07 14.17 33.01
CA ALA A 95 -1.47 15.45 33.60
C ALA A 95 -3.00 15.42 33.82
N PRO A 96 -3.49 15.73 35.03
CA PRO A 96 -4.92 15.69 35.30
C PRO A 96 -5.65 16.63 34.35
N ASP A 97 -6.77 16.16 33.77
CA ASP A 97 -7.65 16.98 32.95
C ASP A 97 -8.30 18.04 33.84
N LEU A 98 -7.68 19.22 33.90
CA LEU A 98 -8.16 20.38 34.67
C LEU A 98 -9.41 21.00 34.06
N VAL A 99 -9.68 20.73 32.77
CA VAL A 99 -10.77 21.36 32.04
C VAL A 99 -12.06 20.56 32.18
N GLN A 100 -12.00 19.23 32.37
CA GLN A 100 -13.17 18.34 32.52
C GLN A 100 -14.35 18.68 31.59
N ARG A 101 -14.05 19.18 30.39
CA ARG A 101 -15.02 19.69 29.39
C ARG A 101 -15.97 20.80 29.89
N LYS A 102 -15.60 21.56 30.92
CA LYS A 102 -16.30 22.78 31.35
C LYS A 102 -15.75 23.98 30.58
N PHE A 103 -16.26 24.19 29.37
CA PHE A 103 -15.84 25.27 28.47
C PHE A 103 -16.45 26.65 28.80
N HIS A 104 -17.22 26.75 29.88
CA HIS A 104 -17.86 27.98 30.35
C HIS A 104 -17.48 28.28 31.82
N PRO A 105 -16.27 28.79 32.09
CA PRO A 105 -15.93 29.31 33.41
C PRO A 105 -16.60 30.67 33.65
N ASN A 106 -17.08 30.91 34.88
CA ASN A 106 -17.76 32.16 35.26
C ASN A 106 -16.82 33.38 35.34
N GLU A 107 -15.51 33.19 35.31
CA GLU A 107 -14.49 34.25 35.35
C GLU A 107 -13.33 33.94 34.40
N GLN A 108 -12.85 34.96 33.68
CA GLN A 108 -11.68 34.88 32.79
C GLN A 108 -10.38 34.74 33.60
N ASN A 109 -9.40 34.01 33.05
CA ASN A 109 -8.02 33.84 33.55
C ASN A 109 -7.78 32.91 34.77
N ARG A 110 -8.63 31.90 35.02
CA ARG A 110 -8.34 30.88 36.06
C ARG A 110 -7.73 29.57 35.55
N THR A 111 -7.76 29.32 34.24
CA THR A 111 -7.20 28.11 33.63
C THR A 111 -6.10 28.48 32.65
N GLU A 112 -4.85 28.46 33.13
CA GLU A 112 -3.69 28.63 32.28
C GLU A 112 -3.28 27.28 31.66
N PHE A 113 -3.13 27.22 30.34
CA PHE A 113 -2.52 26.09 29.64
C PHE A 113 -1.00 26.19 29.75
N GLY A 114 -0.44 25.79 30.90
CA GLY A 114 1.00 25.73 31.10
C GLY A 114 1.59 24.42 30.60
N CYS A 115 2.34 24.45 29.49
CA CYS A 115 3.17 23.32 29.06
C CYS A 115 4.43 23.27 29.95
N LEU A 116 4.37 22.57 31.09
CA LEU A 116 5.55 22.31 31.92
C LEU A 116 6.40 21.21 31.28
N MET A 117 7.39 21.63 30.49
CA MET A 117 8.52 20.79 30.10
C MET A 117 9.37 20.52 31.35
N LEU A 118 9.24 19.33 31.94
CA LEU A 118 10.13 18.86 33.00
C LEU A 118 11.53 18.59 32.41
N HIS A 119 12.39 19.60 32.41
CA HIS A 119 13.83 19.38 32.36
C HIS A 119 14.31 19.02 33.77
N SER A 120 14.73 17.77 33.93
CA SER A 120 15.51 17.29 35.07
C SER A 120 16.72 18.20 35.27
N PHE A 121 16.88 18.84 36.44
CA PHE A 121 18.16 19.07 37.14
C PHE A 121 17.98 20.05 38.33
N GLY A 122 18.43 19.64 39.51
CA GLY A 122 19.05 20.52 40.51
C GLY A 122 18.15 21.19 41.57
N LEU A 123 18.39 20.82 42.84
CA LEU A 123 17.88 21.47 44.04
C LEU A 123 18.03 23.01 44.03
N ARG A 124 16.99 23.73 44.46
CA ARG A 124 17.11 24.87 45.41
C ARG A 124 15.74 25.23 46.01
N LEU A 125 15.71 25.33 47.33
CA LEU A 125 14.65 26.00 48.11
C LEU A 125 14.43 27.42 47.59
N VAL A 126 13.19 27.94 47.63
CA VAL A 126 12.75 29.19 48.33
C VAL A 126 11.25 29.41 48.04
N GLY A 127 10.47 29.66 49.10
CA GLY A 127 9.44 30.72 49.09
C GLY A 127 7.98 30.34 48.83
N VAL A 128 7.19 30.36 49.92
CA VAL A 128 5.73 30.57 49.94
C VAL A 128 5.43 32.00 49.51
N ILE A 129 4.46 32.23 48.59
CA ILE A 129 3.57 33.39 48.66
C ILE A 129 2.17 32.97 48.18
N SER A 130 1.24 32.96 49.13
CA SER A 130 -0.20 33.01 48.89
C SER A 130 -0.61 34.42 48.48
N VAL A 131 -1.53 34.53 47.51
CA VAL A 131 -2.71 35.41 47.57
C VAL A 131 -3.87 34.65 46.95
#